data_AF-A0A6G9Y2C4-F1
#
_entry.id   AF-A0A6G9Y2C4-F1
#
_cell.length_a   1.000
_cell.length_b   1.000
_cell.length_c   1.000
_cell.angle_alpha   90.00
_cell.angle_beta   90.00
_cell.angle_gamma   90.00
#
_symmetry.space_group_name_H-M   'P 1'
#
loop_
_entity.id
_entity.type
_entity.pdbx_description
1 polymer ?
#
loop_
_entity_poly.entity_id
_entity_poly.type
_entity_poly.pdbx_seq_one_letter_code
_entity_poly.pdbx_strand_id
1 'polypeptide(L)'
;MTPAHAVATDCDAPDAPAICATPSKGGQLHQAGSVLSLPRAAVRTLAMTMVPPHHFWAFDNIITRESAWNVFARNPESGAYGLGQALPPEKMGTHGPDWQFNPVTQIRWTYDYMNKRYGSPIAAWDFWQANHWY
;
A
#
# COMPACT_ATOMS: atom_id res chain seq x y z
N MET A 1 0.45 -63.41 26.07
CA MET A 1 1.80 -62.83 25.91
C MET A 1 1.64 -61.48 25.24
N THR A 2 2.15 -60.44 25.91
CA THR A 2 2.27 -59.02 25.55
C THR A 2 3.16 -58.81 24.30
N PRO A 3 3.34 -57.58 23.77
CA PRO A 3 3.22 -57.25 22.35
C PRO A 3 4.57 -56.94 21.66
N ALA A 4 4.54 -56.65 20.36
CA ALA A 4 5.59 -55.90 19.68
C ALA A 4 4.90 -54.79 18.86
N HIS A 5 4.81 -53.58 19.43
CA HIS A 5 5.74 -52.47 19.24
C HIS A 5 5.55 -51.76 17.89
N ALA A 6 4.92 -50.58 17.99
CA ALA A 6 4.90 -49.55 16.99
C ALA A 6 6.33 -49.03 16.72
N VAL A 7 6.63 -48.75 15.46
CA VAL A 7 7.66 -47.77 15.09
C VAL A 7 6.91 -46.57 14.52
N ALA A 8 6.90 -45.49 15.31
CA ALA A 8 6.59 -44.16 14.83
C ALA A 8 7.72 -43.73 13.89
N THR A 9 7.40 -43.44 12.64
CA THR A 9 8.33 -42.76 11.74
C THR A 9 8.22 -41.26 12.00
N ASP A 10 9.34 -40.72 12.45
CA ASP A 10 9.58 -39.32 12.77
C ASP A 10 9.37 -38.41 11.54
N CYS A 11 8.86 -37.20 11.74
CA CYS A 11 8.48 -36.27 10.66
C CYS A 11 9.59 -35.26 10.29
N ASP A 12 10.86 -35.55 10.60
CA ASP A 12 11.96 -34.59 10.48
C ASP A 12 12.91 -34.93 9.31
N ALA A 13 12.38 -34.87 8.08
CA ALA A 13 13.17 -34.94 6.84
C ALA A 13 12.91 -33.70 5.96
N PRO A 14 13.95 -33.02 5.45
CA PRO A 14 13.81 -31.69 4.82
C PRO A 14 13.24 -31.65 3.39
N ASP A 15 12.86 -32.79 2.80
CA ASP A 15 12.39 -32.86 1.39
C ASP A 15 11.17 -33.80 1.22
N ALA A 16 10.10 -33.57 1.99
CA ALA A 16 8.82 -34.28 1.81
C ALA A 16 7.73 -33.38 1.16
N PRO A 17 7.04 -33.84 0.10
CA PRO A 17 5.98 -33.08 -0.56
C PRO A 17 4.71 -32.95 0.30
N ALA A 18 4.05 -31.80 0.18
CA ALA A 18 2.96 -31.29 1.04
C ALA A 18 1.62 -32.05 0.96
N ILE A 19 1.61 -33.35 1.26
CA ILE A 19 0.41 -34.17 1.45
C ILE A 19 0.31 -34.71 2.88
N CYS A 20 0.45 -33.81 3.86
CA CYS A 20 -0.11 -33.98 5.20
C CYS A 20 -1.23 -32.93 5.38
N ALA A 21 -2.43 -33.27 4.93
CA ALA A 21 -3.63 -32.45 5.09
C ALA A 21 -4.43 -32.89 6.33
N THR A 22 -5.04 -31.97 7.09
CA THR A 22 -6.35 -32.14 7.77
C THR A 22 -7.02 -30.75 7.99
N PRO A 23 -8.28 -30.60 8.49
CA PRO A 23 -9.37 -29.98 7.73
C PRO A 23 -9.91 -28.65 8.31
N SER A 24 -10.68 -27.97 7.48
CA SER A 24 -11.39 -26.69 7.70
C SER A 24 -12.18 -26.56 9.00
N LYS A 25 -12.00 -25.43 9.72
CA LYS A 25 -13.03 -24.78 10.53
C LYS A 25 -12.83 -23.27 10.52
N GLY A 26 -13.79 -22.55 9.92
CA GLY A 26 -13.87 -21.09 9.98
C GLY A 26 -14.41 -20.53 8.69
N GLY A 27 -15.73 -20.59 8.51
CA GLY A 27 -16.40 -19.90 7.41
C GLY A 27 -15.98 -18.44 7.38
N GLN A 28 -15.52 -17.99 6.21
CA GLN A 28 -15.39 -16.57 5.94
C GLN A 28 -16.79 -15.96 5.96
N LEU A 29 -17.18 -15.43 7.12
CA LEU A 29 -18.19 -14.41 7.19
C LEU A 29 -17.66 -13.24 6.36
N HIS A 30 -18.20 -13.10 5.15
CA HIS A 30 -18.11 -11.87 4.38
C HIS A 30 -18.59 -10.75 5.30
N GLN A 31 -17.67 -9.91 5.77
CA GLN A 31 -18.02 -8.76 6.59
C GLN A 31 -18.84 -7.78 5.74
N ALA A 32 -20.16 -7.89 5.85
CA ALA A 32 -21.09 -6.84 5.52
C ALA A 32 -20.84 -5.68 6.51
N GLY A 33 -20.16 -4.63 6.05
CA GLY A 33 -19.93 -3.42 6.86
C GLY A 33 -18.75 -2.52 6.51
N SER A 34 -17.94 -2.79 5.47
CA SER A 34 -16.86 -1.87 5.09
C SER A 34 -17.40 -0.68 4.29
N VAL A 35 -17.40 0.50 4.91
CA VAL A 35 -17.17 1.75 4.17
C VAL A 35 -15.97 1.53 3.26
N LEU A 36 -16.17 1.68 1.94
CA LEU A 36 -15.34 1.13 0.87
C LEU A 36 -13.88 1.64 0.92
N SER A 37 -13.05 1.11 1.80
CA SER A 37 -11.62 1.39 1.82
C SER A 37 -10.96 0.53 0.75
N LEU A 38 -10.49 1.15 -0.33
CA LEU A 38 -9.74 0.41 -1.35
C LEU A 38 -8.49 -0.21 -0.72
N PRO A 39 -8.20 -1.50 -0.98
CA PRO A 39 -6.94 -2.10 -0.60
C PRO A 39 -5.77 -1.28 -1.16
N ARG A 40 -4.69 -1.14 -0.38
CA ARG A 40 -3.48 -0.37 -0.77
C ARG A 40 -2.95 -0.78 -2.15
N ALA A 41 -2.96 -2.08 -2.44
CA ALA A 41 -2.57 -2.62 -3.75
C ALA A 41 -3.49 -2.15 -4.89
N ALA A 42 -4.80 -2.02 -4.63
CA ALA A 42 -5.76 -1.50 -5.61
C ALA A 42 -5.53 0.00 -5.86
N VAL A 43 -5.21 0.78 -4.83
CA VAL A 43 -4.83 2.21 -4.97
C VAL A 43 -3.54 2.36 -5.79
N ARG A 44 -2.54 1.51 -5.54
CA ARG A 44 -1.30 1.46 -6.32
C ARG A 44 -1.57 1.11 -7.79
N THR A 45 -2.46 0.15 -8.05
CA THR A 45 -2.88 -0.23 -9.41
C THR A 45 -3.60 0.91 -10.12
N LEU A 46 -4.47 1.63 -9.41
CA LEU A 46 -5.15 2.81 -9.93
C LEU A 46 -4.12 3.89 -10.34
N ALA A 47 -3.10 4.13 -9.51
CA ALA A 47 -2.06 5.11 -9.83
C ALA A 47 -1.27 4.76 -11.11
N MET A 48 -1.06 3.48 -11.44
CA MET A 48 -0.44 3.07 -12.71
C MET A 48 -1.23 3.50 -13.94
N THR A 49 -2.54 3.74 -13.81
CA THR A 49 -3.39 4.22 -14.91
C THR A 49 -3.35 5.74 -15.09
N MET A 50 -2.80 6.46 -14.10
CA MET A 50 -2.86 7.92 -14.01
C MET A 50 -1.49 8.58 -14.15
N VAL A 51 -0.44 7.91 -13.68
CA VAL A 51 0.95 8.38 -13.77
C VAL A 51 1.60 7.76 -15.01
N PRO A 52 2.28 8.53 -15.88
CA PRO A 52 2.97 7.96 -17.03
C PRO A 52 3.92 6.82 -16.64
N PRO A 53 3.96 5.69 -17.38
CA PRO A 53 4.70 4.49 -16.95
C PRO A 53 6.17 4.75 -16.60
N HIS A 54 6.86 5.62 -17.33
CA HIS A 54 8.26 5.96 -17.09
C HIS A 54 8.48 6.81 -15.83
N HIS A 55 7.44 7.45 -15.28
CA HIS A 55 7.49 8.17 -14.00
C HIS A 55 6.98 7.34 -12.81
N PHE A 56 6.22 6.27 -13.07
CA PHE A 56 5.50 5.54 -12.03
C PHE A 56 6.42 4.96 -10.94
N TRP A 57 7.59 4.43 -11.30
CA TRP A 57 8.54 3.87 -10.34
C TRP A 57 8.99 4.91 -9.29
N ALA A 58 9.22 6.16 -9.70
CA ALA A 58 9.65 7.24 -8.82
C ALA A 58 8.50 7.74 -7.95
N PHE A 59 7.31 7.88 -8.55
CA PHE A 59 6.07 8.20 -7.84
C PHE A 59 5.77 7.13 -6.77
N ASP A 60 5.88 5.85 -7.12
CA ASP A 60 5.64 4.72 -6.22
C ASP A 60 6.60 4.70 -5.02
N ASN A 61 7.88 5.00 -5.25
CA ASN A 61 8.86 5.11 -4.17
C ASN A 61 8.50 6.21 -3.16
N ILE A 62 8.09 7.39 -3.65
CA ILE A 62 7.65 8.48 -2.76
C ILE A 62 6.38 8.06 -2.01
N ILE A 63 5.30 7.67 -2.69
CA ILE A 63 4.03 7.34 -2.03
C ILE A 63 4.19 6.20 -1.01
N THR A 64 5.03 5.21 -1.31
CA THR A 64 5.33 4.12 -0.38
C THR A 64 5.94 4.64 0.92
N ARG A 65 6.82 5.64 0.85
CA ARG A 65 7.44 6.24 2.04
C ARG A 65 6.52 7.21 2.77
N GLU A 66 5.76 7.99 2.03
CA GLU A 66 4.85 9.01 2.58
C GLU A 66 3.65 8.40 3.31
N SER A 67 3.08 7.33 2.77
CA SER A 67 1.80 6.82 3.28
C SER A 67 1.69 5.30 3.30
N ALA A 68 2.69 4.57 2.79
CA ALA A 68 2.57 3.15 2.49
C ALA A 68 1.28 2.82 1.70
N TRP A 69 0.91 3.72 0.78
CA TRP A 69 -0.31 3.64 -0.04
C TRP A 69 -1.64 3.70 0.75
N ASN A 70 -1.62 4.23 1.97
CA ASN A 70 -2.83 4.46 2.76
C ASN A 70 -3.43 5.83 2.46
N VAL A 71 -4.59 5.86 1.81
CA VAL A 71 -5.38 7.07 1.46
C VAL A 71 -5.76 7.90 2.69
N PHE A 72 -5.82 7.26 3.86
CA PHE A 72 -6.15 7.90 5.13
C PHE A 72 -4.93 8.09 6.04
N ALA A 73 -3.70 7.93 5.52
CA ALA A 73 -2.48 8.15 6.29
C ALA A 73 -2.49 9.57 6.87
N ARG A 74 -2.30 9.67 8.19
CA ARG A 74 -2.20 10.94 8.89
C ARG A 74 -0.94 10.93 9.74
N ASN A 75 -0.08 11.92 9.55
CA ASN A 75 1.00 12.17 10.48
C ASN A 75 0.42 12.83 11.75
N PRO A 76 0.59 12.22 12.95
CA PRO A 76 0.01 12.75 14.19
C PRO A 76 0.69 14.04 14.68
N GLU A 77 1.93 14.29 14.29
CA GLU A 77 2.70 15.47 14.72
C GLU A 77 2.40 16.68 13.85
N SER A 78 2.43 16.50 12.52
CA SER A 78 2.27 17.62 11.56
C SER A 78 0.84 17.80 11.06
N GLY A 79 -0.01 16.78 11.17
CA GLY A 79 -1.35 16.76 10.58
C GLY A 79 -1.38 16.51 9.07
N ALA A 80 -0.22 16.27 8.43
CA ALA A 80 -0.13 15.92 7.02
C ALA A 80 -0.99 14.69 6.69
N TYR A 81 -1.59 14.67 5.49
CA TYR A 81 -2.65 13.73 5.17
C TYR A 81 -2.59 13.15 3.76
N GLY A 82 -3.03 11.90 3.64
CA GLY A 82 -3.26 11.21 2.38
C GLY A 82 -2.00 10.66 1.72
N LEU A 83 -2.15 10.22 0.47
CA LEU A 83 -1.12 9.50 -0.27
C LEU A 83 0.20 10.28 -0.40
N GLY A 84 0.11 11.58 -0.69
CA GLY A 84 1.27 12.46 -0.82
C GLY A 84 1.56 13.34 0.41
N GLN A 85 0.98 13.01 1.57
CA GLN A 85 1.16 13.75 2.83
C GLN A 85 1.02 15.28 2.69
N ALA A 86 -0.10 15.72 2.13
CA ALA A 86 -0.36 17.14 1.90
C ALA A 86 -0.46 17.95 3.20
N LEU A 87 0.17 19.14 3.22
CA LEU A 87 0.09 20.09 4.34
C LEU A 87 -0.09 21.54 3.83
N PRO A 88 -1.19 22.24 4.20
CA PRO A 88 -2.41 21.69 4.78
C PRO A 88 -3.16 20.74 3.80
N PRO A 89 -3.89 19.72 4.30
CA PRO A 89 -4.58 18.73 3.48
C PRO A 89 -5.57 19.31 2.46
N GLU A 90 -6.20 20.44 2.79
CA GLU A 90 -7.24 21.10 1.99
C GLU A 90 -6.73 21.56 0.61
N LYS A 91 -5.40 21.64 0.41
CA LYS A 91 -4.79 21.90 -0.91
C LYS A 91 -5.21 20.87 -1.96
N MET A 92 -5.49 19.63 -1.56
CA MET A 92 -6.00 18.59 -2.46
C MET A 92 -7.40 18.93 -3.01
N GLY A 93 -8.15 19.82 -2.35
CA GLY A 93 -9.44 20.32 -2.81
C GLY A 93 -9.41 20.95 -4.20
N THR A 94 -8.25 21.43 -4.64
CA THR A 94 -8.03 21.95 -6.01
C THR A 94 -8.22 20.90 -7.11
N HIS A 95 -8.14 19.61 -6.76
CA HIS A 95 -8.28 18.50 -7.71
C HIS A 95 -9.60 17.72 -7.52
N GLY A 96 -10.39 18.06 -6.50
CA GLY A 96 -11.68 17.45 -6.22
C GLY A 96 -12.15 17.76 -4.78
N PRO A 97 -13.45 18.08 -4.57
CA PRO A 97 -13.98 18.35 -3.24
C PRO A 97 -13.97 17.11 -2.31
N ASP A 98 -13.77 15.92 -2.86
CA ASP A 98 -13.79 14.61 -2.22
C ASP A 98 -12.39 14.09 -1.82
N TRP A 99 -11.40 14.99 -1.75
CA TRP A 99 -10.01 14.67 -1.47
C TRP A 99 -9.77 13.85 -0.19
N GLN A 100 -10.67 13.94 0.78
CA GLN A 100 -10.58 13.23 2.06
C GLN A 100 -10.73 11.72 1.95
N PHE A 101 -11.26 11.19 0.85
CA PHE A 101 -11.51 9.75 0.74
C PHE A 101 -11.32 9.22 -0.68
N ASN A 102 -11.18 10.10 -1.68
CA ASN A 102 -11.01 9.69 -3.05
C ASN A 102 -9.51 9.53 -3.41
N PRO A 103 -9.02 8.29 -3.64
CA PRO A 103 -7.64 8.08 -4.07
C PRO A 103 -7.32 8.74 -5.42
N VAL A 104 -8.28 8.85 -6.35
CA VAL A 104 -8.08 9.52 -7.64
C VAL A 104 -7.70 10.98 -7.41
N THR A 105 -8.42 11.67 -6.54
CA THR A 105 -8.18 13.08 -6.21
C THR A 105 -6.79 13.25 -5.58
N GLN A 106 -6.43 12.39 -4.63
CA GLN A 106 -5.10 12.44 -4.00
C GLN A 106 -3.97 12.12 -4.98
N ILE A 107 -4.12 11.12 -5.86
CA ILE A 107 -3.11 10.77 -6.88
C ILE A 107 -2.89 11.93 -7.85
N ARG A 108 -3.98 12.56 -8.35
CA ARG A 108 -3.88 13.71 -9.27
C ARG A 108 -3.13 14.87 -8.61
N TRP A 109 -3.52 15.21 -7.38
CA TRP A 109 -2.89 16.31 -6.66
C TRP A 109 -1.41 16.02 -6.40
N THR A 110 -1.05 14.82 -5.94
CA THR A 110 0.36 14.50 -5.65
C THR A 110 1.21 14.52 -6.92
N TYR A 111 0.69 13.98 -8.03
CA TYR A 111 1.41 14.01 -9.30
C TYR A 111 1.63 15.46 -9.79
N ASP A 112 0.60 16.30 -9.74
CA ASP A 112 0.70 17.72 -10.09
C ASP A 112 1.68 18.48 -9.16
N TYR A 113 1.64 18.21 -7.85
CA TYR A 113 2.58 18.79 -6.90
C TYR A 113 4.03 18.42 -7.23
N MET A 114 4.32 17.15 -7.54
CA MET A 114 5.67 16.73 -7.95
C MET A 114 6.16 17.49 -9.18
N ASN A 115 5.28 17.60 -10.19
CA ASN A 115 5.61 18.33 -11.43
C ASN A 115 5.87 19.82 -11.15
N LYS A 116 5.05 20.47 -10.33
CA LYS A 116 5.21 21.90 -10.02
C LYS A 116 6.43 22.20 -9.16
N ARG A 117 6.71 21.36 -8.16
CA ARG A 117 7.76 21.61 -7.16
C ARG A 117 9.15 21.16 -7.60
N TYR A 118 9.22 20.05 -8.33
CA TYR A 118 10.48 19.38 -8.71
C TYR A 118 10.65 19.24 -10.22
N GLY A 119 9.60 19.45 -11.01
CA GLY A 119 9.61 19.28 -12.47
C GLY A 119 9.12 17.91 -12.94
N SER A 120 9.26 16.86 -12.12
CA SER A 120 8.69 15.53 -12.39
C SER A 120 8.72 14.63 -11.14
N PRO A 121 8.00 13.48 -11.13
CA PRO A 121 8.17 12.47 -10.10
C PRO A 121 9.59 11.91 -9.98
N ILE A 122 10.34 11.83 -11.09
CA ILE A 122 11.74 11.38 -11.10
C ILE A 122 12.60 12.39 -10.35
N ALA A 123 12.49 13.68 -10.69
CA ALA A 123 13.23 14.74 -10.01
C ALA A 123 12.85 14.88 -8.52
N ALA A 124 11.58 14.61 -8.18
CA ALA A 124 11.13 14.54 -6.79
C ALA A 124 11.80 13.38 -6.02
N TRP A 125 11.92 12.22 -6.67
CA TRP A 125 12.62 11.08 -6.09
C TRP A 125 14.12 11.34 -5.92
N ASP A 126 14.79 11.92 -6.93
CA ASP A 126 16.21 12.30 -6.84
C ASP A 126 16.44 13.28 -5.69
N PHE A 127 15.53 14.26 -5.53
CA PHE A 127 15.54 15.19 -4.41
C PHE A 127 15.41 14.47 -3.07
N TRP A 128 14.45 13.55 -2.95
CA TRP A 128 14.26 12.76 -1.73
C TRP A 128 15.48 11.90 -1.41
N GLN A 129 16.15 11.31 -2.41
CA GLN A 129 17.36 10.51 -2.19
C GLN A 129 18.51 11.35 -1.63
N ALA A 130 18.61 12.61 -2.02
CA ALA A 130 19.66 13.52 -1.55
C ALA A 130 19.36 14.16 -0.19
N ASN A 131 18.08 14.37 0.14
CA ASN A 131 17.70 15.19 1.30
C ASN A 131 16.92 14.44 2.38
N HIS A 132 16.36 13.28 2.05
CA HIS A 132 15.48 12.47 2.90
C HIS A 132 14.21 13.17 3.38
N TRP A 133 13.75 14.16 2.62
CA TRP A 133 12.45 14.81 2.78
C TRP A 133 11.79 15.12 1.44
N TYR A 134 10.48 15.37 1.47
CA TYR A 134 9.60 15.62 0.33
C TYR A 134 8.56 16.69 0.71
#